data_AF-A0A0S8A7L3-F1
#
_entry.id   AF-A0A0S8A7L3-F1
#
_cell.length_a   1.000
_cell.length_b   1.000
_cell.length_c   1.000
_cell.angle_alpha   90.00
_cell.angle_beta   90.00
_cell.angle_gamma   90.00
#
_symmetry.space_group_name_H-M   'P 1'
#
loop_
_entity.id
_entity.type
_entity.pdbx_description
1 polymer ?
#
loop_
_entity_poly.entity_id
_entity_poly.type
_entity_poly.pdbx_seq_one_letter_code
_entity_poly.pdbx_strand_id
1 'polypeptide(L)'
;MREIDRLEDELSPLPESITRIRKLISTLELCHHKAERWVTNIIEAIGEGDTAKGLGTRTAGELHPAERDWRDACVALSAWCAGQPAASVEIKIGGRSASCLLSKLGERSALKEWQVQRLIERIREFIGWPRSMHHGDSVYVFMEECGADFEPPGDAECPEHYREHEEFWKQTMQTRIHDTVNGEAADFSLAVAIDVMFPCNWNFVGNLDIVLGAIGGELYAAQPLTVCARNICHVPIRERMQTVCRTLQCSLQNQRSENDVDSTLLELLGDVTAPQRWLVASLDKTIRLQLRL
;
A
#
# COMPACT_ATOMS: atom_id res chain seq x y z
N MET A 1 20.40 13.37 -10.22
CA MET A 1 19.22 14.04 -10.81
C MET A 1 19.55 14.52 -12.22
N ARG A 2 20.50 15.46 -12.38
CA ARG A 2 20.95 15.99 -13.67
C ARG A 2 21.28 14.97 -14.78
N GLU A 3 21.75 13.78 -14.42
CA GLU A 3 22.13 12.76 -15.42
C GLU A 3 20.95 11.94 -15.97
N ILE A 4 19.92 11.68 -15.17
CA ILE A 4 18.69 11.03 -15.66
C ILE A 4 17.91 11.99 -16.56
N ASP A 5 17.81 13.24 -16.15
CA ASP A 5 17.10 14.28 -16.89
C ASP A 5 17.81 14.55 -18.24
N ARG A 6 19.16 14.59 -18.24
CA ARG A 6 19.96 14.67 -19.47
C ARG A 6 19.74 13.48 -20.40
N LEU A 7 19.72 12.26 -19.86
CA LEU A 7 19.46 11.06 -20.66
C LEU A 7 18.04 11.06 -21.23
N GLU A 8 17.05 11.60 -20.52
CA GLU A 8 15.69 11.76 -21.03
C GLU A 8 15.64 12.74 -22.22
N ASP A 9 16.31 13.89 -22.09
CA ASP A 9 16.42 14.89 -23.16
C ASP A 9 17.09 14.33 -24.41
N GLU A 10 18.15 13.53 -24.25
CA GLU A 10 18.90 12.88 -25.35
C GLU A 10 18.09 11.79 -26.07
N LEU A 11 17.07 11.22 -25.42
CA LEU A 11 16.27 10.10 -25.94
C LEU A 11 14.94 10.54 -26.54
N SER A 12 14.62 11.83 -26.54
CA SER A 12 13.32 12.33 -27.00
C SER A 12 13.23 12.40 -28.55
N PRO A 13 12.12 11.90 -29.16
CA PRO A 13 10.96 11.27 -28.54
C PRO A 13 11.24 9.80 -28.14
N LEU A 14 10.75 9.41 -26.95
CA LEU A 14 10.90 8.05 -26.45
C LEU A 14 10.15 7.03 -27.33
N PRO A 15 10.77 5.89 -27.68
CA PRO A 15 10.06 4.78 -28.33
C PRO A 15 8.91 4.27 -27.45
N GLU A 16 7.84 3.79 -28.10
CA GLU A 16 6.63 3.33 -27.39
C GLU A 16 6.90 2.23 -26.36
N SER A 17 7.82 1.31 -26.66
CA SER A 17 8.23 0.24 -25.73
C SER A 17 8.87 0.81 -24.45
N ILE A 18 9.72 1.83 -24.58
CA ILE A 18 10.35 2.53 -23.45
C ILE A 18 9.28 3.27 -22.63
N THR A 19 8.32 3.92 -23.28
CA THR A 19 7.19 4.56 -22.59
C THR A 19 6.35 3.55 -21.80
N ARG A 20 6.08 2.36 -22.35
CA ARG A 20 5.35 1.29 -21.65
C ARG A 20 6.08 0.85 -20.39
N ILE A 21 7.39 0.59 -20.47
CA ILE A 21 8.19 0.18 -19.30
C ILE A 21 8.26 1.32 -18.27
N ARG A 22 8.45 2.57 -18.72
CA ARG A 22 8.45 3.73 -17.83
C ARG A 22 7.15 3.87 -17.05
N LYS A 23 6.01 3.58 -17.70
CA LYS A 23 4.70 3.57 -17.06
C LYS A 23 4.62 2.51 -15.95
N LEU A 24 5.18 1.31 -16.14
CA LEU A 24 5.26 0.30 -15.08
C LEU A 24 6.06 0.81 -13.88
N ILE A 25 7.22 1.44 -14.12
CA ILE A 25 8.05 2.04 -13.07
C ILE A 25 7.27 3.11 -12.30
N SER A 26 6.48 3.95 -12.99
CA SER A 26 5.69 5.01 -12.33
C SER A 26 4.54 4.49 -11.47
N THR A 27 4.09 3.26 -11.69
CA THR A 27 3.01 2.62 -10.91
C THR A 27 3.53 1.69 -9.81
N LEU A 28 4.85 1.61 -9.62
CA LEU A 28 5.44 0.76 -8.60
C LEU A 28 5.17 1.32 -7.21
N GLU A 29 4.54 0.53 -6.35
CA GLU A 29 4.30 0.84 -4.94
C GLU A 29 4.93 -0.23 -4.06
N LEU A 30 6.04 0.10 -3.36
CA LEU A 30 6.79 -0.87 -2.56
C LEU A 30 6.05 -1.36 -1.32
N CYS A 31 5.00 -0.64 -0.89
CA CYS A 31 4.13 -1.08 0.19
C CYS A 31 3.22 -2.26 -0.20
N HIS A 32 3.08 -2.54 -1.50
CA HIS A 32 2.22 -3.61 -1.99
C HIS A 32 2.83 -4.99 -1.68
N HIS A 33 2.01 -5.96 -1.26
CA HIS A 33 2.44 -7.34 -0.98
C HIS A 33 3.03 -8.12 -2.18
N LYS A 34 3.12 -7.49 -3.36
CA LYS A 34 3.69 -8.06 -4.60
C LYS A 34 4.86 -7.24 -5.13
N ALA A 35 5.28 -6.21 -4.41
CA ALA A 35 6.26 -5.25 -4.87
C ALA A 35 7.56 -5.92 -5.36
N GLU A 36 8.05 -6.95 -4.65
CA GLU A 36 9.24 -7.68 -5.10
C GLU A 36 9.04 -8.31 -6.48
N ARG A 37 7.93 -9.03 -6.69
CA ARG A 37 7.63 -9.63 -8.00
C ARG A 37 7.46 -8.57 -9.08
N TRP A 38 6.86 -7.43 -8.75
CA TRP A 38 6.70 -6.30 -9.67
C TRP A 38 8.05 -5.74 -10.10
N VAL A 39 8.98 -5.56 -9.16
CA VAL A 39 10.34 -5.12 -9.46
C VAL A 39 11.05 -6.11 -10.38
N THR A 40 10.95 -7.42 -10.12
CA THR A 40 11.48 -8.45 -11.03
C THR A 40 10.88 -8.34 -12.43
N ASN A 41 9.55 -8.24 -12.56
CA ASN A 41 8.90 -8.11 -13.87
C ASN A 41 9.35 -6.84 -14.62
N ILE A 42 9.56 -5.73 -13.91
CA ILE A 42 10.06 -4.48 -14.52
C ILE A 42 11.50 -4.69 -15.01
N ILE A 43 12.35 -5.35 -14.22
CA ILE A 43 13.73 -5.66 -14.60
C ILE A 43 13.77 -6.56 -15.85
N GLU A 44 12.94 -7.61 -15.90
CA GLU A 44 12.76 -8.46 -17.08
C GLU A 44 12.37 -7.63 -18.31
N ALA A 45 11.36 -6.76 -18.17
CA ALA A 45 10.90 -5.88 -19.25
C ALA A 45 11.99 -4.90 -19.73
N ILE A 46 12.81 -4.38 -18.81
CA ILE A 46 13.95 -3.54 -19.17
C ILE A 46 14.94 -4.35 -20.01
N GLY A 47 15.33 -5.55 -19.57
CA GLY A 47 16.28 -6.39 -20.29
C GLY A 47 15.78 -6.81 -21.68
N GLU A 48 14.50 -7.16 -21.81
CA GLU A 48 13.86 -7.49 -23.08
C GLU A 48 13.67 -6.27 -24.00
N GLY A 49 13.70 -5.05 -23.45
CA GLY A 49 13.52 -3.80 -24.20
C GLY A 49 12.07 -3.49 -24.58
N ASP A 50 11.12 -4.31 -24.13
CA ASP A 50 9.68 -4.10 -24.27
C ASP A 50 8.92 -4.89 -23.19
N THR A 51 7.61 -4.66 -23.11
CA THR A 51 6.70 -5.50 -22.35
C THR A 51 5.31 -5.51 -22.95
N ALA A 52 4.75 -6.72 -23.09
CA ALA A 52 3.32 -6.93 -23.30
C ALA A 52 2.56 -7.18 -21.98
N LYS A 53 3.29 -7.33 -20.87
CA LYS A 53 2.75 -7.67 -19.54
C LYS A 53 2.70 -6.40 -18.69
N GLY A 54 1.55 -6.10 -18.11
CA GLY A 54 1.46 -5.13 -17.02
C GLY A 54 2.23 -5.61 -15.78
N LEU A 55 1.96 -5.00 -14.60
CA LEU A 55 2.40 -5.55 -13.30
C LEU A 55 1.74 -6.91 -12.94
N GLY A 56 1.11 -7.56 -13.92
CA GLY A 56 0.35 -8.80 -13.80
C GLY A 56 -1.15 -8.51 -13.68
N THR A 57 -1.93 -9.06 -14.60
CA THR A 57 -3.38 -9.23 -14.44
C THR A 57 -3.66 -10.70 -14.15
N ARG A 58 -4.61 -10.97 -13.27
CA ARG A 58 -5.03 -12.35 -12.95
C ARG A 58 -6.06 -12.82 -13.96
N THR A 59 -6.07 -14.13 -14.22
CA THR A 59 -7.09 -14.73 -15.08
C THR A 59 -8.46 -14.52 -14.45
N ALA A 60 -9.50 -14.44 -15.29
CA ALA A 60 -10.84 -14.21 -14.80
C ALA A 60 -11.29 -15.32 -13.82
N GLY A 61 -11.64 -14.93 -12.59
CA GLY A 61 -12.09 -15.87 -11.54
C GLY A 61 -10.98 -16.33 -10.59
N GLU A 62 -9.71 -16.00 -10.84
CA GLU A 62 -8.61 -16.35 -9.95
C GLU A 62 -8.46 -15.35 -8.80
N LEU A 63 -8.44 -15.87 -7.57
CA LEU A 63 -8.26 -15.10 -6.36
C LEU A 63 -6.83 -15.18 -5.87
N HIS A 64 -6.26 -14.03 -5.55
CA HIS A 64 -4.98 -14.00 -4.85
C HIS A 64 -5.17 -14.55 -3.43
N PRO A 65 -4.22 -15.31 -2.87
CA PRO A 65 -4.32 -15.78 -1.48
C PRO A 65 -4.64 -14.66 -0.48
N ALA A 66 -4.04 -13.47 -0.65
CA ALA A 66 -4.33 -12.31 0.20
C ALA A 66 -5.80 -11.83 0.13
N GLU A 67 -6.49 -12.00 -1.01
CA GLU A 67 -7.92 -11.65 -1.12
C GLU A 67 -8.81 -12.53 -0.25
N ARG A 68 -8.35 -13.73 0.13
CA ARG A 68 -9.05 -14.55 1.12
C ARG A 68 -9.09 -13.81 2.46
N ASP A 69 -7.96 -13.30 2.92
CA ASP A 69 -7.88 -12.57 4.19
C ASP A 69 -8.77 -11.32 4.17
N TRP A 70 -8.87 -10.63 3.04
CA TRP A 70 -9.72 -9.44 2.89
C TRP A 70 -11.21 -9.80 3.00
N ARG A 71 -11.63 -10.89 2.33
CA ARG A 71 -13.00 -11.41 2.42
C ARG A 71 -13.32 -11.89 3.83
N ASP A 72 -12.41 -12.65 4.42
CA ASP A 72 -12.56 -13.20 5.76
C ASP A 72 -12.66 -12.07 6.80
N ALA A 73 -11.89 -10.98 6.63
CA ALA A 73 -12.05 -9.77 7.41
C ALA A 73 -13.45 -9.14 7.23
N CYS A 74 -13.92 -8.95 6.00
CA CYS A 74 -15.26 -8.42 5.76
C CYS A 74 -16.36 -9.30 6.37
N VAL A 75 -16.26 -10.62 6.28
CA VAL A 75 -17.23 -11.56 6.86
C VAL A 75 -17.24 -11.45 8.39
N ALA A 76 -16.06 -11.48 9.01
CA ALA A 76 -15.92 -11.37 10.47
C ALA A 76 -16.47 -10.03 11.00
N LEU A 77 -16.10 -8.92 10.37
CA LEU A 77 -16.56 -7.58 10.74
C LEU A 77 -18.08 -7.44 10.53
N SER A 78 -18.61 -7.96 9.42
CA SER A 78 -20.07 -7.95 9.16
C SER A 78 -20.84 -8.75 10.20
N ALA A 79 -20.32 -9.91 10.61
CA ALA A 79 -20.92 -10.71 11.67
C ALA A 79 -20.96 -9.95 13.01
N TRP A 80 -19.88 -9.25 13.34
CA TRP A 80 -19.83 -8.42 14.55
C TRP A 80 -20.86 -7.27 14.52
N CYS A 81 -20.99 -6.57 13.38
CA CYS A 81 -22.01 -5.54 13.17
C CYS A 81 -23.44 -6.10 13.23
N ALA A 82 -23.64 -7.35 12.81
CA ALA A 82 -24.93 -8.05 12.92
C ALA A 82 -25.26 -8.52 14.36
N GLY A 83 -24.45 -8.15 15.36
CA GLY A 83 -24.67 -8.47 16.76
C GLY A 83 -24.03 -9.78 17.23
N GLN A 84 -23.35 -10.53 16.35
CA GLN A 84 -22.71 -11.79 16.73
C GLN A 84 -21.54 -11.56 17.70
N PRO A 85 -21.49 -12.22 18.88
CA PRO A 85 -20.40 -12.05 19.84
C PRO A 85 -19.04 -12.38 19.22
N ALA A 86 -18.03 -11.54 19.46
CA ALA A 86 -16.67 -11.71 18.91
C ALA A 86 -16.11 -13.13 19.15
N ALA A 87 -16.32 -13.70 20.33
CA ALA A 87 -15.85 -15.03 20.71
C ALA A 87 -16.42 -16.18 19.84
N SER A 88 -17.57 -15.96 19.18
CA SER A 88 -18.24 -16.96 18.34
C SER A 88 -17.85 -16.92 16.86
N VAL A 89 -16.96 -15.99 16.46
CA VAL A 89 -16.52 -15.85 15.07
C VAL A 89 -15.27 -16.73 14.84
N GLU A 90 -15.48 -17.92 14.28
CA GLU A 90 -14.44 -18.93 14.03
C GLU A 90 -13.75 -18.77 12.65
N ILE A 91 -13.31 -17.55 12.34
CA ILE A 91 -12.63 -17.22 11.08
C ILE A 91 -11.16 -16.90 11.36
N LYS A 92 -10.27 -17.19 10.41
CA LYS A 92 -8.86 -16.76 10.46
C LYS A 92 -8.61 -15.66 9.43
N ILE A 93 -7.87 -14.63 9.82
CA ILE A 93 -7.48 -13.51 8.96
C ILE A 93 -5.95 -13.40 9.04
N GLY A 94 -5.26 -13.72 7.94
CA GLY A 94 -3.79 -13.81 7.88
C GLY A 94 -3.19 -14.70 8.97
N GLY A 95 -3.86 -15.81 9.28
CA GLY A 95 -3.47 -16.76 10.31
C GLY A 95 -3.85 -16.40 11.75
N ARG A 96 -4.32 -15.17 12.02
CA ARG A 96 -4.82 -14.75 13.35
C ARG A 96 -6.30 -15.07 13.50
N SER A 97 -6.73 -15.35 14.73
CA SER A 97 -8.17 -15.56 15.02
C SER A 97 -8.94 -14.25 14.88
N ALA A 98 -10.04 -14.27 14.13
CA ALA A 98 -10.96 -13.13 14.04
C ALA A 98 -11.55 -12.77 15.40
N SER A 99 -11.85 -13.76 16.25
CA SER A 99 -12.32 -13.51 17.61
C SER A 99 -11.35 -12.68 18.45
N CYS A 100 -10.04 -12.87 18.27
CA CYS A 100 -9.01 -12.09 18.95
C CYS A 100 -9.00 -10.65 18.44
N LEU A 101 -9.01 -10.44 17.12
CA LEU A 101 -9.05 -9.11 16.51
C LEU A 101 -10.32 -8.34 16.92
N LEU A 102 -11.48 -8.97 16.81
CA LEU A 102 -12.77 -8.36 17.14
C LEU A 102 -12.94 -8.08 18.64
N SER A 103 -12.24 -8.80 19.51
CA SER A 103 -12.32 -8.55 20.96
C SER A 103 -11.83 -7.16 21.34
N LYS A 104 -10.94 -6.55 20.54
CA LYS A 104 -10.43 -5.20 20.75
C LYS A 104 -11.50 -4.12 20.62
N LEU A 105 -12.57 -4.38 19.87
CA LEU A 105 -13.67 -3.42 19.71
C LEU A 105 -14.42 -3.14 21.03
N GLY A 106 -14.35 -4.05 22.02
CA GLY A 106 -15.01 -3.91 23.30
C GLY A 106 -16.55 -3.89 23.20
N GLU A 107 -17.20 -3.13 24.08
CA GLU A 107 -18.66 -2.96 24.05
C GLU A 107 -19.11 -2.21 22.79
N ARG A 108 -20.22 -2.68 22.19
CA ARG A 108 -20.80 -2.09 20.98
C ARG A 108 -21.43 -0.74 21.27
N SER A 109 -21.33 0.16 20.30
CA SER A 109 -22.07 1.42 20.26
C SER A 109 -22.37 1.76 18.81
N ALA A 110 -23.36 2.64 18.60
CA ALA A 110 -23.72 3.09 17.25
C ALA A 110 -22.52 3.71 16.50
N LEU A 111 -21.67 4.46 17.21
CA LEU A 111 -20.43 5.00 16.63
C LEU A 111 -19.49 3.89 16.15
N LYS A 112 -19.22 2.88 16.99
CA LYS A 112 -18.28 1.80 16.64
C LYS A 112 -18.82 0.95 15.49
N GLU A 113 -20.12 0.68 15.47
CA GLU A 113 -20.77 -0.02 14.34
C GLU A 113 -20.63 0.78 13.05
N TRP A 114 -20.84 2.10 13.10
CA TRP A 114 -20.62 2.99 11.96
C TRP A 114 -19.15 2.98 11.49
N GLN A 115 -18.18 3.08 12.41
CA GLN A 115 -16.75 3.04 12.09
C GLN A 115 -16.33 1.69 11.46
N VAL A 116 -16.83 0.57 12.01
CA VAL A 116 -16.55 -0.77 11.46
C VAL A 116 -17.21 -0.94 10.09
N GLN A 117 -18.42 -0.42 9.89
CA GLN A 117 -19.09 -0.47 8.59
C GLN A 117 -18.29 0.26 7.51
N ARG A 118 -17.73 1.43 7.83
CA ARG A 118 -16.81 2.15 6.93
C ARG A 118 -15.54 1.37 6.61
N LEU A 119 -14.96 0.71 7.60
CA LEU A 119 -13.81 -0.17 7.40
C LEU A 119 -14.14 -1.36 6.49
N ILE A 120 -15.34 -1.95 6.62
CA ILE A 120 -15.83 -3.01 5.72
C ILE A 120 -15.94 -2.50 4.29
N GLU A 121 -16.60 -1.36 4.09
CA GLU A 121 -16.75 -0.71 2.77
C GLU A 121 -15.39 -0.51 2.12
N ARG A 122 -14.45 0.04 2.89
CA ARG A 122 -13.08 0.26 2.43
C ARG A 122 -12.38 -1.02 1.96
N ILE A 123 -12.45 -2.10 2.75
CA ILE A 123 -11.82 -3.36 2.38
C ILE A 123 -12.51 -3.98 1.14
N ARG A 124 -13.85 -3.87 1.05
CA ARG A 124 -14.65 -4.44 -0.05
C ARG A 124 -14.31 -3.84 -1.40
N GLU A 125 -13.97 -2.56 -1.47
CA GLU A 125 -13.57 -1.89 -2.72
C GLU A 125 -12.42 -2.60 -3.45
N PHE A 126 -11.52 -3.24 -2.70
CA PHE A 126 -10.36 -3.96 -3.26
C PHE A 126 -10.65 -5.42 -3.61
N ILE A 127 -11.78 -5.97 -3.16
CA ILE A 127 -12.15 -7.36 -3.44
C ILE A 127 -12.64 -7.46 -4.90
N GLY A 128 -11.98 -8.31 -5.70
CA GLY A 128 -12.28 -8.43 -7.12
C GLY A 128 -11.73 -7.29 -7.98
N TRP A 129 -10.87 -6.44 -7.42
CA TRP A 129 -10.16 -5.38 -8.13
C TRP A 129 -9.43 -5.90 -9.39
N PRO A 130 -9.48 -5.18 -10.54
CA PRO A 130 -10.06 -3.84 -10.75
C PRO A 130 -11.56 -3.83 -11.11
N ARG A 131 -12.28 -4.95 -11.03
CA ARG A 131 -13.66 -5.08 -11.55
C ARG A 131 -14.70 -4.27 -10.77
N SER A 132 -14.39 -3.86 -9.55
CA SER A 132 -15.30 -3.16 -8.62
C SER A 132 -15.31 -1.64 -8.80
N MET A 133 -14.44 -1.05 -9.63
CA MET A 133 -14.25 0.40 -9.72
C MET A 133 -15.30 1.11 -10.60
N HIS A 134 -16.57 0.76 -10.43
CA HIS A 134 -17.71 1.37 -11.12
C HIS A 134 -18.46 2.40 -10.27
N HIS A 135 -17.96 2.73 -9.08
CA HIS A 135 -18.53 3.79 -8.25
C HIS A 135 -17.80 5.10 -8.54
N GLY A 136 -18.56 6.09 -9.02
CA GLY A 136 -18.05 7.43 -9.33
C GLY A 136 -17.78 8.30 -8.10
N ASP A 137 -17.92 7.73 -6.90
CA ASP A 137 -17.65 8.42 -5.65
C ASP A 137 -16.16 8.33 -5.31
N SER A 138 -15.64 9.40 -4.70
CA SER A 138 -14.25 9.45 -4.26
C SER A 138 -13.96 8.31 -3.28
N VAL A 139 -13.00 7.49 -3.67
CA VAL A 139 -12.45 6.36 -2.90
C VAL A 139 -11.60 6.86 -1.71
N TYR A 140 -11.49 8.18 -1.52
CA TYR A 140 -10.51 8.87 -0.69
C TYR A 140 -11.09 10.05 0.10
N VAL A 141 -12.32 9.91 0.59
CA VAL A 141 -13.09 10.99 1.21
C VAL A 141 -12.32 11.80 2.26
N PHE A 142 -11.51 11.15 3.11
CA PHE A 142 -10.73 11.84 4.14
C PHE A 142 -9.32 12.19 3.70
N MET A 143 -8.75 11.45 2.75
CA MET A 143 -7.44 11.77 2.20
C MET A 143 -7.45 12.99 1.29
N GLU A 144 -8.55 13.25 0.57
CA GLU A 144 -8.70 14.44 -0.27
C GLU A 144 -8.74 15.73 0.56
N GLU A 145 -9.30 15.63 1.77
CA GLU A 145 -9.31 16.74 2.72
C GLU A 145 -7.97 16.88 3.44
N CYS A 146 -7.20 15.81 3.61
CA CYS A 146 -5.93 15.88 4.34
C CYS A 146 -4.78 16.49 3.50
N GLY A 147 -3.95 17.31 4.15
CA GLY A 147 -2.69 17.76 3.56
C GLY A 147 -1.67 16.64 3.38
N ALA A 148 -0.48 16.96 2.86
CA ALA A 148 0.61 15.99 2.63
C ALA A 148 1.03 15.22 3.91
N ASP A 149 0.74 15.78 5.08
CA ASP A 149 1.05 15.22 6.39
C ASP A 149 -0.07 14.32 6.95
N PHE A 150 -1.12 14.06 6.16
CA PHE A 150 -2.32 13.32 6.57
C PHE A 150 -3.10 13.99 7.71
N GLU A 151 -2.94 15.30 7.86
CA GLU A 151 -3.72 16.09 8.79
C GLU A 151 -4.92 16.73 8.07
N PRO A 152 -6.14 16.52 8.56
CA PRO A 152 -7.27 17.24 8.04
C PRO A 152 -7.20 18.72 8.43
N PRO A 153 -7.67 19.63 7.57
CA PRO A 153 -7.76 21.04 7.89
C PRO A 153 -8.69 21.23 9.09
N GLY A 154 -8.36 22.21 9.94
CA GLY A 154 -9.09 22.46 11.18
C GLY A 154 -10.57 22.84 10.96
N ASP A 155 -10.92 23.21 9.73
CA ASP A 155 -12.24 23.61 9.25
C ASP A 155 -12.84 22.60 8.25
N ALA A 156 -12.36 21.36 8.20
CA ALA A 156 -12.91 20.33 7.32
C ALA A 156 -14.45 20.18 7.52
N GLU A 157 -15.21 20.43 6.46
CA GLU A 157 -16.66 20.24 6.45
C GLU A 157 -17.01 18.76 6.31
N CYS A 158 -18.09 18.33 6.96
CA CYS A 158 -18.57 16.97 6.82
C CYS A 158 -19.06 16.73 5.38
N PRO A 159 -18.53 15.71 4.66
CA PRO A 159 -18.98 15.36 3.32
C PRO A 159 -20.48 15.10 3.26
N GLU A 160 -21.10 15.47 2.14
CA GLU A 160 -22.55 15.36 1.92
C GLU A 160 -23.11 13.96 2.28
N HIS A 161 -22.42 12.89 1.85
CA HIS A 161 -22.87 11.51 2.09
C HIS A 161 -22.75 11.07 3.56
N TYR A 162 -22.03 11.82 4.40
CA TYR A 162 -21.98 11.59 5.85
C TYR A 162 -22.81 12.60 6.65
N ARG A 163 -23.58 13.48 6.01
CA ARG A 163 -24.37 14.52 6.69
C ARG A 163 -25.32 13.95 7.75
N GLU A 164 -25.95 12.81 7.49
CA GLU A 164 -26.84 12.15 8.47
C GLU A 164 -26.08 11.57 9.68
N HIS A 165 -24.77 11.43 9.58
CA HIS A 165 -23.85 10.89 10.59
C HIS A 165 -22.73 11.89 10.93
N GLU A 166 -23.01 13.20 10.82
CA GLU A 166 -22.00 14.26 10.99
C GLU A 166 -21.26 14.17 12.34
N GLU A 167 -21.97 13.88 13.43
CA GLU A 167 -21.36 13.73 14.75
C GLU A 167 -20.41 12.52 14.81
N PHE A 168 -20.77 11.40 14.20
CA PHE A 168 -19.89 10.23 14.13
C PHE A 168 -18.65 10.49 13.27
N TRP A 169 -18.84 11.21 12.16
CA TRP A 169 -17.77 11.68 11.29
C TRP A 169 -16.79 12.57 12.05
N LYS A 170 -17.27 13.62 12.73
CA LYS A 170 -16.46 14.54 13.53
C LYS A 170 -15.69 13.82 14.63
N GLN A 171 -16.37 12.94 15.36
CA GLN A 171 -15.73 12.19 16.44
C GLN A 171 -14.63 11.26 15.92
N THR A 172 -14.86 10.60 14.78
CA THR A 172 -13.86 9.72 14.16
C THR A 172 -12.67 10.51 13.61
N MET A 173 -12.89 11.72 13.11
CA MET A 173 -11.83 12.65 12.69
C MET A 173 -10.99 13.16 13.85
N GLN A 174 -11.62 13.47 14.97
CA GLN A 174 -10.94 14.00 16.16
C GLN A 174 -10.23 12.92 16.96
N THR A 175 -10.60 11.65 16.79
CA THR A 175 -9.93 10.52 17.46
C THR A 175 -8.53 10.34 16.91
N ARG A 176 -7.50 10.57 17.74
CA ARG A 176 -6.09 10.44 17.35
C ARG A 176 -5.52 9.10 17.78
N ILE A 177 -4.86 8.42 16.85
CA ILE A 177 -4.05 7.23 17.10
C ILE A 177 -2.61 7.70 17.24
N HIS A 178 -2.00 7.39 18.39
CA HIS A 178 -0.61 7.68 18.69
C HIS A 178 0.26 6.49 18.31
N ASP A 179 1.26 6.74 17.47
CA ASP A 179 2.22 5.75 17.01
C ASP A 179 3.63 6.38 16.82
N THR A 180 4.45 5.78 15.95
CA THR A 180 5.73 6.37 15.57
C THR A 180 5.88 6.42 14.04
N VAL A 181 6.60 7.42 13.54
CA VAL A 181 7.02 7.53 12.15
C VAL A 181 8.54 7.62 12.10
N ASN A 182 9.19 6.61 11.53
CA ASN A 182 10.66 6.50 11.53
C ASN A 182 11.28 6.61 12.94
N GLY A 183 10.57 6.12 13.96
CA GLY A 183 11.02 6.17 15.36
C GLY A 183 10.70 7.46 16.11
N GLU A 184 10.18 8.48 15.43
CA GLU A 184 9.70 9.71 16.08
C GLU A 184 8.23 9.56 16.46
N ALA A 185 7.84 10.14 17.60
CA ALA A 185 6.44 10.13 18.03
C ALA A 185 5.57 10.86 17.01
N ALA A 186 4.45 10.26 16.66
CA ALA A 186 3.50 10.83 15.72
C ALA A 186 2.08 10.46 16.13
N ASP A 187 1.12 11.20 15.60
CA ASP A 187 -0.27 10.80 15.66
C ASP A 187 -1.00 11.15 14.36
N PHE A 188 -2.18 10.55 14.17
CA PHE A 188 -3.02 10.74 12.99
C PHE A 188 -4.46 10.38 13.33
N SER A 189 -5.43 10.80 12.52
CA SER A 189 -6.84 10.53 12.81
C SER A 189 -7.23 9.08 12.53
N LEU A 190 -8.16 8.54 13.32
CA LEU A 190 -8.79 7.25 13.05
C LEU A 190 -9.50 7.26 11.69
N ALA A 191 -10.09 8.38 11.30
CA ALA A 191 -10.71 8.52 9.98
C ALA A 191 -9.71 8.30 8.83
N VAL A 192 -8.53 8.92 8.91
CA VAL A 192 -7.45 8.66 7.96
C VAL A 192 -7.05 7.20 8.02
N ALA A 193 -6.85 6.62 9.22
CA ALA A 193 -6.48 5.21 9.41
C ALA A 193 -7.41 4.24 8.65
N ILE A 194 -8.72 4.52 8.68
CA ILE A 194 -9.73 3.77 7.96
C ILE A 194 -9.56 3.97 6.45
N ASP A 195 -9.43 5.21 5.97
CA ASP A 195 -9.31 5.52 4.55
C ASP A 195 -8.03 4.96 3.92
N VAL A 196 -6.92 4.97 4.65
CA VAL A 196 -5.65 4.38 4.20
C VAL A 196 -5.56 2.88 4.44
N MET A 197 -6.67 2.22 4.85
CA MET A 197 -6.73 0.77 4.97
C MET A 197 -6.77 0.11 3.59
N PHE A 198 -5.63 0.12 2.91
CA PHE A 198 -5.42 -0.57 1.65
C PHE A 198 -5.10 -2.04 1.92
N PRO A 199 -5.99 -2.99 1.59
CA PRO A 199 -5.74 -4.40 1.88
C PRO A 199 -4.58 -4.98 1.08
N CYS A 200 -4.20 -4.31 -0.02
CA CYS A 200 -3.03 -4.66 -0.81
C CYS A 200 -1.69 -4.41 -0.11
N ASN A 201 -1.68 -3.69 1.01
CA ASN A 201 -0.51 -3.47 1.84
C ASN A 201 0.04 -4.78 2.44
N TRP A 202 1.36 -4.90 2.55
CA TRP A 202 2.03 -6.08 3.09
C TRP A 202 1.64 -6.43 4.54
N ASN A 203 1.27 -5.43 5.37
CA ASN A 203 0.92 -5.58 6.77
C ASN A 203 -0.59 -5.43 7.01
N PHE A 204 -1.44 -5.85 6.07
CA PHE A 204 -2.89 -5.68 6.17
C PHE A 204 -3.46 -6.08 7.55
N VAL A 205 -3.09 -7.25 8.06
CA VAL A 205 -3.63 -7.75 9.34
C VAL A 205 -3.11 -6.97 10.55
N GLY A 206 -1.84 -6.52 10.53
CA GLY A 206 -1.31 -5.67 11.59
C GLY A 206 -1.97 -4.30 11.60
N ASN A 207 -2.17 -3.70 10.43
CA ASN A 207 -2.90 -2.44 10.31
C ASN A 207 -4.37 -2.59 10.77
N LEU A 208 -5.03 -3.69 10.40
CA LEU A 208 -6.40 -4.00 10.83
C LEU A 208 -6.49 -4.07 12.36
N ASP A 209 -5.54 -4.75 13.01
CA ASP A 209 -5.47 -4.86 14.48
C ASP A 209 -5.36 -3.49 15.16
N ILE A 210 -4.54 -2.58 14.62
CA ILE A 210 -4.38 -1.21 15.13
C ILE A 210 -5.70 -0.44 14.99
N VAL A 211 -6.34 -0.48 13.82
CA VAL A 211 -7.59 0.25 13.57
C VAL A 211 -8.73 -0.27 14.45
N LEU A 212 -8.86 -1.59 14.62
CA LEU A 212 -9.86 -2.16 15.52
C LEU A 212 -9.59 -1.81 16.99
N GLY A 213 -8.32 -1.78 17.41
CA GLY A 213 -7.91 -1.27 18.72
C GLY A 213 -8.37 0.18 18.91
N ALA A 214 -8.07 1.06 17.96
CA ALA A 214 -8.44 2.46 18.03
C ALA A 214 -9.96 2.69 18.07
N ILE A 215 -10.74 1.96 17.27
CA ILE A 215 -12.22 1.95 17.36
C ILE A 215 -12.67 1.51 18.76
N GLY A 216 -11.97 0.54 19.35
CA GLY A 216 -12.19 0.06 20.72
C GLY A 216 -11.79 1.04 21.83
N GLY A 217 -11.02 2.09 21.50
CA GLY A 217 -10.46 3.07 22.44
C GLY A 217 -8.99 2.86 22.80
N GLU A 218 -8.31 1.87 22.22
CA GLU A 218 -6.86 1.67 22.34
C GLU A 218 -6.13 2.64 21.39
N LEU A 219 -5.87 3.85 21.87
CA LEU A 219 -5.30 4.95 21.06
C LEU A 219 -3.76 4.94 20.98
N TYR A 220 -3.07 4.12 21.77
CA TYR A 220 -1.61 4.00 21.74
C TYR A 220 -1.22 2.68 21.09
N ALA A 221 -0.79 2.74 19.83
CA ALA A 221 -0.46 1.55 19.08
C ALA A 221 0.87 0.95 19.56
N ALA A 222 0.88 -0.35 19.88
CA ALA A 222 2.09 -1.07 20.27
C ALA A 222 3.11 -1.20 19.12
N GLN A 223 2.65 -1.08 17.88
CA GLN A 223 3.45 -1.06 16.67
C GLN A 223 3.01 0.10 15.78
N PRO A 224 3.92 0.68 14.98
CA PRO A 224 3.58 1.75 14.06
C PRO A 224 2.57 1.30 13.01
N LEU A 225 1.65 2.18 12.61
CA LEU A 225 0.79 1.92 11.47
C LEU A 225 1.65 1.97 10.20
N THR A 226 1.56 0.91 9.38
CA THR A 226 2.37 0.73 8.17
C THR A 226 1.49 0.73 6.93
N VAL A 227 0.94 1.88 6.59
CA VAL A 227 0.12 2.11 5.39
C VAL A 227 0.97 2.66 4.24
N CYS A 228 0.40 2.83 3.05
CA CYS A 228 1.12 3.37 1.89
C CYS A 228 1.90 4.66 2.27
N ALA A 229 3.18 4.74 1.88
CA ALA A 229 4.15 5.78 2.23
C ALA A 229 4.52 5.97 3.72
N ARG A 230 3.61 5.74 4.68
CA ARG A 230 3.90 5.82 6.12
C ARG A 230 4.67 4.58 6.58
N ASN A 231 5.79 4.78 7.26
CA ASN A 231 6.57 3.68 7.84
C ASN A 231 6.99 2.61 6.79
N ILE A 232 7.15 3.03 5.53
CA ILE A 232 7.62 2.18 4.44
C ILE A 232 8.98 1.53 4.72
N CYS A 233 9.76 2.12 5.64
CA CYS A 233 11.00 1.56 6.14
C CYS A 233 10.84 0.19 6.83
N HIS A 234 9.64 -0.17 7.26
CA HIS A 234 9.34 -1.46 7.88
C HIS A 234 8.92 -2.53 6.87
N VAL A 235 8.88 -2.23 5.57
CA VAL A 235 8.51 -3.22 4.55
C VAL A 235 9.48 -4.43 4.62
N PRO A 236 8.98 -5.68 4.66
CA PRO A 236 9.80 -6.88 4.79
C PRO A 236 10.85 -7.04 3.69
N ILE A 237 10.59 -6.46 2.52
CA ILE A 237 11.48 -6.54 1.35
C ILE A 237 12.52 -5.42 1.31
N ARG A 238 12.68 -4.60 2.36
CA ARG A 238 13.60 -3.43 2.35
C ARG A 238 15.03 -3.82 2.01
N GLU A 239 15.61 -4.79 2.73
CA GLU A 239 16.99 -5.24 2.50
C GLU A 239 17.15 -5.79 1.09
N ARG A 240 16.17 -6.57 0.64
CA ARG A 240 16.12 -7.09 -0.72
C ARG A 240 16.14 -5.98 -1.76
N MET A 241 15.33 -4.93 -1.58
CA MET A 241 15.29 -3.78 -2.48
C MET A 241 16.60 -2.96 -2.45
N GLN A 242 17.31 -2.91 -1.31
CA GLN A 242 18.66 -2.32 -1.26
C GLN A 242 19.65 -3.12 -2.13
N THR A 243 19.61 -4.46 -2.07
CA THR A 243 20.39 -5.31 -2.98
C THR A 243 20.01 -5.06 -4.43
N VAL A 244 18.71 -4.90 -4.75
CA VAL A 244 18.27 -4.52 -6.10
C VAL A 244 18.89 -3.19 -6.54
N CYS A 245 18.81 -2.13 -5.73
CA CYS A 245 19.41 -0.83 -6.07
C CYS A 245 20.92 -0.94 -6.33
N ARG A 246 21.67 -1.65 -5.46
CA ARG A 246 23.10 -1.90 -5.69
C ARG A 246 23.34 -2.63 -7.01
N THR A 247 22.51 -3.61 -7.34
CA THR A 247 22.58 -4.37 -8.59
C THR A 247 22.30 -3.49 -9.82
N LEU A 248 21.28 -2.64 -9.76
CA LEU A 248 20.96 -1.67 -10.83
C LEU A 248 22.12 -0.70 -11.03
N GLN A 249 22.70 -0.14 -9.96
CA GLN A 249 23.84 0.77 -10.02
C GLN A 249 25.10 0.10 -10.58
N CYS A 250 25.37 -1.13 -10.17
CA CYS A 250 26.44 -1.98 -10.69
C CYS A 250 26.32 -2.14 -12.23
N SER A 251 25.12 -2.43 -12.72
CA SER A 251 24.84 -2.55 -14.17
C SER A 251 25.09 -1.26 -14.95
N LEU A 252 24.82 -0.09 -14.35
CA LEU A 252 25.04 1.21 -14.98
C LEU A 252 26.53 1.57 -15.09
N GLN A 253 27.34 1.13 -14.13
CA GLN A 253 28.75 1.47 -14.04
C GLN A 253 29.67 0.50 -14.80
N ASN A 254 29.14 -0.61 -15.33
CA ASN A 254 29.92 -1.72 -15.90
C ASN A 254 31.02 -2.24 -14.95
N GLN A 255 30.84 -2.08 -13.64
CA GLN A 255 31.79 -2.58 -12.63
C GLN A 255 31.32 -3.94 -12.15
N ARG A 256 32.16 -4.96 -12.15
CA ARG A 256 31.87 -6.20 -11.43
C ARG A 256 32.28 -6.00 -9.97
N SER A 257 31.35 -5.58 -9.12
CA SER A 257 31.54 -5.71 -7.66
C SER A 257 31.29 -7.17 -7.27
N GLU A 258 32.27 -7.82 -6.65
CA GLU A 258 32.18 -9.24 -6.27
C GLU A 258 31.31 -9.49 -5.03
N ASN A 259 30.91 -8.44 -4.30
CA ASN A 259 30.13 -8.58 -3.08
C ASN A 259 28.83 -7.77 -3.16
N ASP A 260 27.70 -8.44 -2.82
CA ASP A 260 26.39 -7.83 -2.53
C ASP A 260 25.55 -7.33 -3.74
N VAL A 261 25.68 -8.03 -4.88
CA VAL A 261 24.81 -7.86 -6.06
C VAL A 261 24.05 -9.15 -6.36
N ASP A 262 22.86 -9.03 -6.95
CA ASP A 262 22.06 -10.18 -7.39
C ASP A 262 22.42 -10.57 -8.83
N SER A 263 23.12 -11.69 -8.99
CA SER A 263 23.53 -12.20 -10.30
C SER A 263 22.35 -12.55 -11.20
N THR A 264 21.24 -13.02 -10.64
CA THR A 264 20.04 -13.40 -11.41
C THR A 264 19.43 -12.15 -12.04
N LEU A 265 19.36 -11.04 -11.29
CA LEU A 265 18.84 -9.79 -11.84
C LEU A 265 19.76 -9.18 -12.89
N LEU A 266 21.09 -9.33 -12.75
CA LEU A 266 22.03 -8.90 -13.79
C LEU A 266 21.87 -9.72 -15.08
N GLU A 267 21.68 -11.03 -14.97
CA GLU A 267 21.40 -11.91 -16.11
C GLU A 267 20.11 -11.50 -16.83
N LEU A 268 19.06 -11.15 -16.07
CA LEU A 268 17.80 -10.67 -16.64
C LEU A 268 17.93 -9.32 -17.36
N LEU A 269 18.78 -8.42 -16.86
CA LEU A 269 19.04 -7.13 -17.53
C LEU A 269 19.82 -7.30 -18.83
N GLY A 270 20.75 -8.26 -18.88
CA GLY A 270 21.63 -8.46 -20.03
C GLY A 270 22.44 -7.21 -20.40
N ASP A 271 22.80 -7.10 -21.68
CA ASP A 271 23.51 -5.94 -22.21
C ASP A 271 22.55 -4.76 -22.41
N VAL A 272 22.65 -3.75 -21.56
CA VAL A 272 21.74 -2.59 -21.58
C VAL A 272 22.17 -1.53 -22.60
N THR A 273 21.29 -1.28 -23.57
CA THR A 273 21.34 -0.16 -24.51
C THR A 273 21.16 1.20 -23.81
N ALA A 274 21.42 2.31 -24.50
CA ALA A 274 21.25 3.64 -23.92
C ALA A 274 19.83 3.92 -23.38
N PRO A 275 18.73 3.60 -24.10
CA PRO A 275 17.37 3.72 -23.54
C PRO A 275 17.12 2.84 -22.31
N GLN A 276 17.65 1.61 -22.29
CA GLN A 276 17.51 0.70 -21.15
C GLN A 276 18.27 1.20 -19.93
N ARG A 277 19.47 1.80 -20.09
CA ARG A 277 20.20 2.43 -18.99
C ARG A 277 19.40 3.55 -18.32
N TRP A 278 18.69 4.36 -19.10
CA TRP A 278 17.79 5.38 -18.54
C TRP A 278 16.64 4.75 -17.73
N LEU A 279 16.06 3.63 -18.20
CA LEU A 279 15.04 2.90 -17.45
C LEU A 279 15.59 2.26 -16.16
N VAL A 280 16.79 1.66 -16.20
CA VAL A 280 17.49 1.12 -15.02
C VAL A 280 17.69 2.23 -13.98
N ALA A 281 18.22 3.38 -14.40
CA ALA A 281 18.43 4.53 -13.52
C ALA A 281 17.10 5.09 -12.97
N SER A 282 16.03 5.06 -13.78
CA SER A 282 14.69 5.48 -13.35
C SER A 282 14.12 4.53 -12.29
N LEU A 283 14.26 3.22 -12.46
CA LEU A 283 13.81 2.24 -11.47
C LEU A 283 14.58 2.36 -10.15
N ASP A 284 15.91 2.44 -10.20
CA ASP A 284 16.76 2.65 -9.02
C ASP A 284 16.34 3.93 -8.27
N LYS A 285 16.15 5.05 -9.00
CA LYS A 285 15.66 6.30 -8.41
C LYS A 285 14.31 6.10 -7.72
N THR A 286 13.34 5.44 -8.38
CA THR A 286 12.01 5.19 -7.80
C THR A 286 12.09 4.39 -6.51
N ILE A 287 12.85 3.28 -6.49
CA ILE A 287 13.00 2.44 -5.30
C ILE A 287 13.65 3.22 -4.15
N ARG A 288 14.74 3.94 -4.42
CA ARG A 288 15.44 4.75 -3.40
C ARG A 288 14.57 5.85 -2.83
N LEU A 289 13.80 6.56 -3.67
CA LEU A 289 12.86 7.59 -3.22
C LEU A 289 11.81 7.02 -2.27
N GLN A 290 11.23 5.87 -2.59
CA GLN A 290 10.23 5.24 -1.73
C GLN A 290 10.82 4.73 -0.42
N LEU A 291 12.01 4.15 -0.44
CA LEU A 291 12.66 3.60 0.76
C LEU A 291 13.46 4.61 1.58
N ARG A 292 13.58 5.85 1.10
CA ARG A 292 14.41 6.92 1.69
C ARG A 292 15.87 6.47 1.84
N LEU A 293 16.45 5.94 0.77
CA LEU A 293 17.84 5.48 0.67
C LEU A 293 18.77 6.54 0.09
#